data_AF-A0A968M615-F1
#
_entry.id   AF-A0A968M615-F1
#
_cell.length_a   1.000
_cell.length_b   1.000
_cell.length_c   1.000
_cell.angle_alpha   90.00
_cell.angle_beta   90.00
_cell.angle_gamma   90.00
#
_symmetry.space_group_name_H-M   'P 1'
#
loop_
_entity.id
_entity.type
_entity.pdbx_description
1 polymer ?
#
loop_
_entity_poly.entity_id
_entity_poly.type
_entity_poly.pdbx_seq_one_letter_code
_entity_poly.pdbx_strand_id
1 'polypeptide(L)'
;MALTKVQIRKAHRFLAPIMLLPLLVTLLTGSIYQTASLTGARGDFYWLIEIHKGLWGPLNLEIIYPFLNALGLLVMGVTGFSMWLQMRPRARNRELAEK
;
A
#
# COMPACT_ATOMS: atom_id res chain seq x y z
N MET A 1 -22.00 -5.91 -14.31
CA MET A 1 -21.22 -5.11 -15.29
C MET A 1 -19.74 -5.21 -14.91
N ALA A 2 -18.86 -5.61 -15.83
CA ALA A 2 -17.42 -5.64 -15.57
C ALA A 2 -16.84 -4.21 -15.64
N LEU A 3 -15.90 -3.88 -14.75
CA LEU A 3 -15.22 -2.58 -14.77
C LEU A 3 -14.29 -2.48 -16.00
N THR A 4 -14.32 -1.34 -16.67
CA THR A 4 -13.40 -1.07 -17.80
C THR A 4 -11.99 -0.73 -17.30
N LYS A 5 -10.99 -0.92 -18.17
CA LYS A 5 -9.59 -0.57 -17.87
C LYS A 5 -9.39 0.89 -17.43
N VAL A 6 -10.13 1.81 -18.05
CA VAL A 6 -10.08 3.25 -17.73
C VAL A 6 -10.70 3.51 -16.36
N GLN A 7 -11.81 2.84 -16.02
CA GLN A 7 -12.43 2.93 -14.69
C GLN A 7 -11.50 2.39 -13.60
N ILE A 8 -10.83 1.26 -13.84
CA ILE A 8 -9.85 0.69 -12.90
C ILE A 8 -8.69 1.68 -12.64
N ARG A 9 -8.14 2.29 -13.69
CA ARG A 9 -7.07 3.31 -13.57
C ARG A 9 -7.53 4.54 -12.77
N LYS A 10 -8.73 5.04 -13.04
CA LYS A 10 -9.31 6.19 -12.31
C LYS A 10 -9.54 5.85 -10.83
N ALA A 11 -10.13 4.70 -10.55
CA ALA A 11 -10.38 4.23 -9.19
C ALA A 11 -9.07 4.03 -8.42
N HIS A 12 -8.09 3.33 -9.01
CA HIS A 12 -6.77 3.15 -8.40
C HIS A 12 -6.11 4.48 -8.10
N ARG A 13 -6.07 5.43 -9.04
CA ARG A 13 -5.45 6.74 -8.82
C ARG A 13 -6.09 7.52 -7.68
N PHE A 14 -7.39 7.40 -7.49
CA PHE A 14 -8.11 8.06 -6.41
C PHE A 14 -7.90 7.38 -5.05
N LEU A 15 -7.98 6.05 -5.01
CA LEU A 15 -7.84 5.27 -3.77
C LEU A 15 -6.39 5.16 -3.30
N ALA A 16 -5.43 5.25 -4.23
CA ALA A 16 -4.00 5.12 -3.95
C ALA A 16 -3.50 5.98 -2.79
N PRO A 17 -3.65 7.32 -2.78
CA PRO A 17 -3.18 8.13 -1.66
C PRO A 17 -3.86 7.75 -0.33
N ILE A 18 -5.16 7.46 -0.35
CA ILE A 18 -5.93 7.12 0.86
C ILE A 18 -5.45 5.81 1.47
N MET A 19 -5.21 4.79 0.64
CA MET A 19 -4.78 3.47 1.08
C MET A 19 -3.27 3.39 1.35
N LEU A 20 -2.46 4.16 0.64
CA LEU A 20 -1.00 4.17 0.78
C LEU A 20 -0.56 4.90 2.06
N LEU A 21 -1.25 5.95 2.48
CA LEU A 21 -0.91 6.69 3.69
C LEU A 21 -0.81 5.81 4.95
N PRO A 22 -1.85 5.05 5.35
CA PRO A 22 -1.76 4.20 6.53
C PRO A 22 -0.73 3.09 6.36
N LEU A 23 -0.54 2.56 5.14
CA LEU A 23 0.49 1.58 4.83
C LEU A 23 1.90 2.13 5.07
N LEU A 24 2.18 3.35 4.60
CA LEU A 24 3.46 4.02 4.84
C LEU A 24 3.70 4.26 6.33
N VAL A 25 2.67 4.68 7.07
CA VAL A 25 2.77 4.82 8.53
C VAL A 25 3.14 3.49 9.16
N THR A 26 2.43 2.40 8.85
CA THR A 26 2.73 1.08 9.43
C THR A 26 4.12 0.57 9.06
N LEU A 27 4.55 0.78 7.82
CA LEU A 27 5.89 0.43 7.36
C LEU A 27 6.95 1.18 8.16
N LEU A 28 6.86 2.51 8.24
CA LEU A 28 7.86 3.33 8.91
C LEU A 28 7.90 3.05 10.42
N THR A 29 6.74 3.06 11.07
CA THR A 29 6.66 2.81 12.53
C THR A 29 7.14 1.42 12.90
N GLY A 30 6.75 0.39 12.14
CA GLY A 30 7.19 -0.98 12.36
C GLY A 30 8.69 -1.16 12.14
N SER A 31 9.23 -0.60 11.05
CA SER A 31 10.67 -0.66 10.77
C SER A 31 11.50 0.06 11.83
N ILE A 32 11.14 1.29 12.20
CA ILE A 32 11.86 2.06 13.22
C ILE A 32 11.77 1.37 14.58
N TYR A 33 10.58 0.88 14.97
CA TYR A 33 10.41 0.15 16.22
C TYR A 33 11.27 -1.11 16.27
N GLN A 34 11.32 -1.88 15.17
CA GLN A 34 12.17 -3.06 15.09
C GLN A 34 13.65 -2.71 15.21
N THR A 35 14.11 -1.63 14.56
CA THR A 35 15.48 -1.14 14.72
C THR A 35 15.78 -0.75 16.16
N ALA A 36 14.90 0.02 16.82
CA ALA A 36 15.04 0.40 18.22
C ALA A 36 15.04 -0.82 19.15
N SER A 37 14.24 -1.85 18.83
CA SER A 37 14.23 -3.09 19.59
C SER A 37 15.55 -3.85 19.50
N LEU A 38 16.26 -3.77 18.37
CA LEU A 38 17.56 -4.41 18.19
C LEU A 38 18.69 -3.67 18.90
N THR A 39 18.56 -2.35 19.11
CA THR A 39 19.57 -1.54 19.83
C THR A 39 19.33 -1.46 21.34
N GLY A 40 18.32 -2.16 21.86
CA GLY A 40 17.96 -2.16 23.28
C GLY A 40 17.10 -0.96 23.72
N ALA A 41 16.73 -0.05 22.80
CA ALA A 41 15.92 1.13 23.07
C ALA A 41 14.40 0.88 23.00
N ARG A 42 13.95 -0.37 23.14
CA ARG A 42 12.54 -0.75 22.89
C ARG A 42 11.52 0.05 23.71
N GLY A 43 11.84 0.37 24.96
CA GLY A 43 10.95 1.10 25.86
C GLY A 43 10.67 2.53 25.39
N ASP A 44 11.71 3.25 24.98
CA ASP A 44 11.63 4.66 24.55
C ASP A 44 10.81 4.84 23.27
N PHE A 45 10.65 3.76 22.51
CA PHE A 45 9.97 3.74 21.21
C PHE A 45 8.65 2.97 21.23
N TYR A 46 8.12 2.58 22.39
CA TYR A 46 6.86 1.81 22.47
C TYR A 46 5.68 2.53 21.78
N TRP A 47 5.61 3.86 21.86
CA TRP A 47 4.60 4.67 21.17
C TRP A 47 4.57 4.45 19.64
N LEU A 48 5.68 4.02 19.02
CA LEU A 48 5.67 3.66 17.59
C LEU A 48 4.81 2.43 17.32
N ILE A 49 4.82 1.42 18.20
CA ILE A 49 3.99 0.23 18.00
C ILE A 49 2.51 0.51 18.29
N GLU A 50 2.20 1.50 19.14
CA GLU A 50 0.85 2.01 19.34
C GLU A 50 0.31 2.67 18.06
N ILE A 51 1.07 3.60 17.48
CA ILE A 51 0.72 4.23 16.20
C ILE A 51 0.62 3.19 15.08
N HIS A 52 1.55 2.23 15.02
CA HIS A 52 1.54 1.14 14.04
C HIS A 52 0.21 0.37 14.04
N LYS A 53 -0.35 0.13 15.22
CA LYS A 53 -1.63 -0.57 15.37
C LYS A 53 -2.83 0.32 15.09
N GLY A 54 -2.65 1.63 15.01
CA GLY A 54 -3.75 2.59 14.85
C GLY A 54 -4.22 3.21 16.16
N LEU A 55 -3.44 3.11 17.24
CA LEU A 55 -3.68 3.84 18.48
C LEU A 55 -2.92 5.18 18.42
N TRP A 56 -3.65 6.25 18.13
CA TRP A 56 -3.12 7.62 18.00
C TRP A 56 -3.49 8.44 19.23
N GLY A 57 -3.05 7.99 20.40
CA GLY A 57 -3.45 8.59 21.68
C GLY A 57 -4.95 8.38 21.96
N PRO A 58 -5.78 9.45 22.01
CA PRO A 58 -7.22 9.31 22.27
C PRO A 58 -8.00 8.66 21.12
N LEU A 59 -7.44 8.67 19.90
CA LEU A 59 -8.07 8.04 18.74
C LEU A 59 -7.66 6.57 18.66
N ASN A 60 -8.58 5.68 19.01
CA ASN A 60 -8.37 4.24 18.94
C ASN A 60 -8.98 3.65 17.66
N LEU A 61 -8.13 3.35 16.68
CA LEU A 61 -8.48 2.63 15.46
C LEU A 61 -7.93 1.20 15.45
N GLU A 62 -7.43 0.68 16.58
CA GLU A 62 -6.70 -0.60 16.67
C GLU A 62 -7.45 -1.78 16.05
N ILE A 63 -8.78 -1.77 16.17
CA ILE A 63 -9.63 -2.81 15.58
C ILE A 63 -9.71 -2.70 14.06
N ILE A 64 -9.78 -1.50 13.49
CA ILE A 64 -10.11 -1.30 12.05
C ILE A 64 -8.84 -1.11 11.23
N TYR A 65 -7.83 -0.45 11.79
CA TYR A 65 -6.62 -0.02 11.11
C TYR A 65 -5.84 -1.17 10.42
N PRO A 66 -5.65 -2.35 11.05
CA PRO A 66 -5.01 -3.48 10.39
C PRO A 66 -5.79 -3.99 9.17
N PHE A 67 -7.12 -4.02 9.23
CA PHE A 67 -7.96 -4.43 8.10
C PHE A 67 -7.90 -3.41 6.96
N LEU A 68 -7.85 -2.12 7.30
CA LEU A 68 -7.71 -1.04 6.34
C LEU A 68 -6.38 -1.15 5.57
N ASN A 69 -5.29 -1.48 6.27
CA ASN A 69 -3.99 -1.80 5.65
C ASN A 69 -4.05 -3.05 4.79
N ALA A 70 -4.61 -4.15 5.30
CA ALA A 70 -4.71 -5.41 4.55
C ALA A 70 -5.51 -5.24 3.25
N LEU A 71 -6.68 -4.61 3.32
CA LEU A 71 -7.52 -4.32 2.16
C LEU A 71 -6.84 -3.33 1.22
N GLY A 72 -6.24 -2.27 1.77
CA GLY A 72 -5.51 -1.27 1.01
C GLY A 72 -4.37 -1.89 0.19
N LEU A 73 -3.56 -2.74 0.83
CA LEU A 73 -2.48 -3.46 0.18
C LEU A 73 -3.00 -4.39 -0.92
N LEU A 74 -4.07 -5.16 -0.65
CA LEU A 74 -4.64 -6.08 -1.62
C LEU A 74 -5.19 -5.33 -2.84
N VAL A 75 -6.00 -4.30 -2.62
CA VAL A 75 -6.58 -3.49 -3.71
C VAL A 75 -5.48 -2.85 -4.54
N MET A 76 -4.51 -2.19 -3.88
CA MET A 76 -3.40 -1.52 -4.56
C MET A 76 -2.48 -2.49 -5.30
N GLY A 77 -2.16 -3.62 -4.68
CA GLY A 77 -1.34 -4.67 -5.27
C GLY A 77 -2.00 -5.28 -6.50
N VAL A 78 -3.26 -5.70 -6.40
CA VAL A 78 -3.99 -6.32 -7.52
C VAL A 78 -4.19 -5.34 -8.67
N THR A 79 -4.69 -4.14 -8.39
CA THR A 79 -4.96 -3.15 -9.44
C THR A 79 -3.68 -2.59 -10.05
N GLY A 80 -2.65 -2.32 -9.24
CA GLY A 80 -1.33 -1.90 -9.68
C GLY A 80 -0.65 -2.95 -10.56
N PHE A 81 -0.64 -4.21 -10.12
CA PHE A 81 -0.06 -5.32 -10.88
C PHE A 81 -0.80 -5.56 -12.21
N SER A 82 -2.14 -5.52 -12.20
CA SER A 82 -2.94 -5.65 -13.42
C SER A 82 -2.60 -4.56 -14.45
N MET A 83 -2.41 -3.32 -14.00
CA MET A 83 -2.00 -2.22 -14.88
C MET A 83 -0.56 -2.37 -15.37
N TRP A 84 0.36 -2.82 -14.52
CA TRP A 84 1.76 -3.07 -14.89
C TRP A 84 1.86 -4.14 -15.99
N LEU A 85 1.12 -5.25 -15.87
CA LEU A 85 1.10 -6.29 -16.92
C LEU A 85 0.65 -5.74 -18.29
N GLN A 86 -0.21 -4.72 -18.30
CA GLN A 86 -0.68 -4.06 -19.52
C GLN A 86 0.31 -3.05 -20.11
N MET A 87 1.34 -2.63 -19.35
CA MET A 87 2.36 -1.68 -19.81
C MET A 87 3.52 -2.35 -20.56
N ARG A 88 3.53 -3.68 -20.71
CA ARG A 88 4.57 -4.38 -21.48
C ARG A 88 4.56 -3.89 -22.95
N PRO A 89 5.70 -3.44 -23.51
CA PRO A 89 5.74 -2.84 -24.83
C PRO A 89 5.30 -3.83 -25.91
N ARG A 90 4.47 -3.35 -26.84
CA ARG A 90 4.24 -3.95 -28.17
C ARG A 90 5.52 -3.85 -29.02
N ALA A 91 6.66 -4.35 -28.54
CA ALA A 91 7.88 -4.43 -29.33
C ALA A 91 7.73 -5.40 -30.53
N ARG A 92 6.67 -6.22 -30.56
CA ARG A 92 6.45 -7.27 -31.57
C ARG A 92 5.55 -6.86 -32.76
N ASN A 93 4.91 -5.69 -32.74
CA ASN A 93 3.95 -5.32 -33.79
C ASN A 93 4.50 -4.39 -34.88
N ARG A 94 5.72 -3.86 -34.76
CA ARG A 94 6.36 -3.12 -35.85
C ARG A 94 7.02 -4.03 -36.89
N GLU A 95 7.57 -5.15 -36.45
CA GLU A 95 8.28 -6.11 -37.32
C GLU A 95 7.36 -6.88 -38.30
N LEU A 96 6.05 -6.91 -38.05
CA LEU A 96 5.05 -7.52 -38.93
C LEU A 96 4.31 -6.50 -39.82
N ALA A 97 4.49 -5.21 -39.59
CA ALA A 97 3.95 -4.14 -40.44
C ALA A 97 4.99 -3.64 -41.47
N GLU A 98 6.25 -4.05 -41.32
CA GLU A 98 7.37 -3.75 -42.23
C GLU A 98 7.74 -4.95 -43.13
N LYS A 99 6.96 -6.05 -43.10
CA LYS A 99 6.99 -7.16 -44.06
C LYS A 99 5.75 -7.12 -44.94
#